data_AF-A0A1F6CX62-F1
#
_entry.id   AF-A0A1F6CX62-F1
#
_cell.length_a   1.000
_cell.length_b   1.000
_cell.length_c   1.000
_cell.angle_alpha   90.00
_cell.angle_beta   90.00
_cell.angle_gamma   90.00
#
_symmetry.space_group_name_H-M   'P 1'
#
loop_
_entity.id
_entity.type
_entity.pdbx_description
1 polymer ?
#
loop_
_entity_poly.entity_id
_entity_poly.type
_entity_poly.pdbx_seq_one_letter_code
_entity_poly.pdbx_strand_id
1 'polypeptide(L)'
;MQKTEKKPKFDFEELKAAATSLNGKTRKKVFEEYFERFEEFPSYLFDNTNGIDSRLQETIQDLRNDPETTKPMLKGIDVLMQRLPSL
;
A
#
# COMPACT_ATOMS: atom_id res chain seq x y z
N MET A 1 21.30 -22.84 -12.79
CA MET A 1 20.71 -22.86 -11.44
C MET A 1 20.22 -21.45 -11.12
N GLN A 2 18.93 -21.16 -11.32
CA GLN A 2 18.35 -19.91 -10.82
C GLN A 2 18.19 -20.08 -9.31
N LYS A 3 19.01 -19.38 -8.53
CA LYS A 3 18.79 -19.21 -7.10
C LYS A 3 17.51 -18.39 -6.97
N THR A 4 16.38 -19.04 -6.80
CA THR A 4 15.19 -18.37 -6.27
C THR A 4 15.54 -18.00 -4.84
N GLU A 5 16.01 -16.76 -4.65
CA GLU A 5 16.06 -16.14 -3.33
C GLU A 5 14.67 -16.30 -2.73
N LYS A 6 14.56 -17.18 -1.73
CA LYS A 6 13.31 -17.33 -0.99
C LYS A 6 13.03 -15.97 -0.40
N LYS A 7 12.03 -15.25 -0.97
CA LYS A 7 11.55 -14.00 -0.39
C LYS A 7 11.34 -14.26 1.11
N PRO A 8 11.89 -13.43 2.00
CA PRO A 8 11.80 -13.64 3.44
C PRO A 8 10.33 -13.85 3.85
N LYS A 9 10.14 -14.66 4.89
CA LYS A 9 8.82 -14.94 5.45
C LYS A 9 8.12 -13.61 5.72
N PHE A 10 6.96 -13.42 5.11
CA PHE A 10 6.24 -12.16 5.17
C PHE A 10 5.69 -11.98 6.59
N ASP A 11 6.21 -11.00 7.32
CA ASP A 11 5.74 -10.66 8.67
C ASP A 11 4.61 -9.63 8.57
N PHE A 12 3.38 -10.12 8.71
CA PHE A 12 2.18 -9.28 8.63
C PHE A 12 2.08 -8.26 9.78
N GLU A 13 2.62 -8.58 10.96
CA GLU A 13 2.57 -7.67 12.12
C GLU A 13 3.55 -6.52 11.94
N GLU A 14 4.79 -6.83 11.51
CA GLU A 14 5.79 -5.82 11.18
C GLU A 14 5.30 -4.90 10.06
N LEU A 15 4.70 -5.49 9.03
CA LEU A 15 4.17 -4.75 7.90
C LEU A 15 2.98 -3.86 8.28
N LYS A 16 2.07 -4.35 9.13
CA LYS A 16 0.96 -3.55 9.66
C LYS A 16 1.47 -2.38 10.48
N ALA A 17 2.44 -2.61 11.37
CA ALA A 17 3.07 -1.56 12.16
C ALA A 17 3.74 -0.51 11.26
N ALA A 18 4.51 -0.95 10.27
CA ALA A 18 5.21 -0.07 9.34
C ALA A 18 4.25 0.72 8.42
N ALA A 19 3.12 0.12 8.02
CA ALA A 19 2.07 0.81 7.27
C ALA A 19 1.38 1.92 8.09
N THR A 20 1.38 1.82 9.42
CA THR A 20 0.88 2.87 10.33
C THR A 20 1.96 3.81 10.85
N SER A 21 3.20 3.69 10.37
CA SER A 21 4.32 4.53 10.78
C SER A 21 4.04 6.02 10.56
N LEU A 22 4.54 6.87 11.46
CA LEU A 22 4.49 8.32 11.28
C LEU A 22 5.38 8.80 10.13
N ASN A 23 6.35 7.98 9.71
CA ASN A 23 7.23 8.29 8.58
C ASN A 23 6.58 7.90 7.25
N GLY A 24 6.19 8.89 6.44
CA GLY A 24 5.58 8.69 5.12
C GLY A 24 6.44 7.87 4.15
N LYS A 25 7.78 8.00 4.19
CA LYS A 25 8.67 7.17 3.35
C LYS A 25 8.60 5.71 3.72
N THR A 26 8.52 5.39 5.01
CA THR A 26 8.35 4.02 5.49
C THR A 26 7.02 3.45 5.02
N ARG A 27 5.93 4.22 5.13
CA ARG A 27 4.61 3.79 4.65
C ARG A 27 4.61 3.53 3.14
N LYS A 28 5.15 4.45 2.34
CA LYS A 28 5.23 4.30 0.87
C LYS A 28 5.94 3.02 0.46
N LYS A 29 7.11 2.74 1.05
CA LYS A 29 7.87 1.52 0.78
C LYS A 29 7.09 0.25 1.11
N VAL A 30 6.36 0.26 2.23
CA VAL A 30 5.51 -0.87 2.61
C VAL A 30 4.39 -1.10 1.60
N PHE A 31 3.78 -0.03 1.10
CA PHE A 31 2.74 -0.11 0.07
C PHE A 31 3.25 -0.64 -1.25
N GLU A 32 4.42 -0.19 -1.69
CA GLU A 32 5.10 -0.70 -2.88
C GLU A 32 5.39 -2.19 -2.72
N GLU A 33 6.02 -2.59 -1.60
CA GLU A 33 6.35 -4.00 -1.36
C GLU A 33 5.09 -4.87 -1.25
N TYR A 34 4.02 -4.38 -0.63
CA TYR A 34 2.76 -5.10 -0.53
C TYR A 34 2.13 -5.28 -1.92
N PHE A 35 2.07 -4.21 -2.71
CA PHE A 35 1.51 -4.25 -4.05
C PHE A 35 2.34 -5.13 -5.00
N GLU A 36 3.67 -5.10 -4.91
CA GLU A 36 4.54 -5.99 -5.69
C GLU A 36 4.38 -7.48 -5.34
N ARG A 37 3.95 -7.78 -4.11
CA ARG A 37 3.79 -9.15 -3.62
C ARG A 37 2.39 -9.70 -3.88
N PHE A 38 1.37 -8.86 -3.76
CA PHE A 38 -0.03 -9.31 -3.77
C PHE A 38 -0.87 -8.66 -4.87
N GLU A 39 -0.33 -7.67 -5.58
CA GLU A 39 -1.05 -6.86 -6.59
C GLU A 39 -2.34 -6.21 -6.04
N GLU A 40 -2.39 -6.03 -4.71
CA GLU A 40 -3.52 -5.50 -3.96
C GLU A 40 -3.04 -4.46 -2.93
N PHE A 41 -3.98 -3.72 -2.31
CA PHE A 41 -3.67 -2.77 -1.22
C PHE A 41 -3.97 -3.38 0.15
N PRO A 42 -3.28 -2.93 1.22
CA PRO A 42 -3.44 -3.51 2.55
C PRO A 42 -4.83 -3.18 3.13
N SER A 43 -5.74 -4.16 3.14
CA SER A 43 -7.15 -4.00 3.52
C SER A 43 -7.38 -3.56 4.97
N TYR A 44 -6.41 -3.78 5.86
CA TYR A 44 -6.50 -3.40 7.27
C TYR A 44 -6.32 -1.90 7.53
N LEU A 45 -5.98 -1.11 6.50
CA LEU A 45 -5.93 0.36 6.56
C LEU A 45 -7.26 1.00 6.13
N PHE A 46 -8.22 0.17 5.73
CA PHE A 46 -9.57 0.58 5.39
C PHE A 46 -10.43 0.36 6.63
N ASP A 47 -10.97 1.44 7.16
CA ASP A 47 -12.03 1.33 8.14
C ASP A 47 -13.35 1.22 7.36
N ASN A 48 -13.91 0.01 7.29
CA ASN A 48 -15.20 -0.27 6.64
C ASN A 48 -16.37 0.52 7.26
N THR A 49 -16.14 1.21 8.37
CA THR A 49 -17.10 2.01 9.11
C THR A 49 -16.88 3.53 8.96
N ASN A 50 -15.64 4.00 8.75
CA ASN A 50 -15.28 5.44 8.76
C ASN A 50 -14.52 5.94 7.52
N GLY A 51 -14.22 5.08 6.53
CA GLY A 51 -13.48 5.44 5.32
C GLY A 51 -12.01 5.02 5.34
N ILE A 52 -11.14 5.77 4.64
CA ILE A 52 -9.69 5.51 4.64
C ILE A 52 -9.01 6.20 5.82
N ASP A 53 -8.05 5.52 6.46
CA ASP A 53 -7.16 6.16 7.43
C ASP A 53 -6.42 7.34 6.74
N SER A 54 -6.25 8.46 7.43
CA SER A 54 -5.60 9.64 6.85
C SER A 54 -4.17 9.35 6.38
N ARG A 55 -3.46 8.42 7.03
CA ARG A 55 -2.12 7.97 6.61
C ARG A 55 -2.17 7.17 5.33
N LEU A 56 -3.23 6.36 5.13
CA LEU A 56 -3.47 5.66 3.87
C LEU A 56 -3.76 6.67 2.77
N GLN A 57 -4.58 7.69 3.03
CA GLN A 57 -4.86 8.77 2.07
C GLN A 57 -3.60 9.55 1.68
N GLU A 58 -2.79 9.96 2.67
CA GLU A 58 -1.50 10.62 2.43
C GLU A 58 -0.58 9.75 1.58
N THR A 59 -0.46 8.46 1.91
CA THR A 59 0.42 7.54 1.19
C THR A 59 -0.05 7.34 -0.25
N ILE A 60 -1.37 7.26 -0.49
CA ILE A 60 -1.94 7.22 -1.84
C ILE A 60 -1.60 8.49 -2.62
N GLN A 61 -1.71 9.67 -1.98
CA GLN A 61 -1.39 10.93 -2.64
C GLN A 61 0.09 11.04 -2.97
N ASP A 62 0.98 10.59 -2.08
CA ASP A 62 2.42 10.51 -2.31
C ASP A 62 2.73 9.60 -3.50
N LEU A 63 2.07 8.44 -3.60
CA LEU A 63 2.23 7.51 -4.73
C LEU A 63 1.71 8.09 -6.05
N ARG A 64 0.61 8.85 -6.03
CA ARG A 64 0.09 9.51 -7.26
C ARG A 64 0.98 10.64 -7.75
N ASN A 65 1.63 11.35 -6.83
CA ASN A 65 2.53 12.45 -7.13
C ASN A 65 3.95 11.98 -7.48
N ASP A 66 4.27 10.72 -7.20
CA ASP A 66 5.59 10.16 -7.47
C ASP A 66 5.71 9.66 -8.92
N PRO A 67 6.63 10.24 -9.72
CA PRO A 67 6.85 9.82 -11.10
C PRO A 67 7.42 8.41 -11.23
N GLU A 68 8.00 7.84 -10.17
CA GLU A 68 8.54 6.47 -10.17
C GLU A 68 7.47 5.41 -9.91
N THR A 69 6.26 5.81 -9.52
CA THR A 69 5.16 4.87 -9.26
C THR A 69 4.70 4.19 -10.55
N THR A 70 4.58 2.87 -10.50
CA THR A 70 4.29 2.06 -11.68
C THR A 70 2.85 2.22 -12.16
N LYS A 71 2.62 2.10 -13.48
CA LYS A 71 1.26 2.15 -14.07
C LYS A 71 0.27 1.15 -13.44
N PRO A 72 0.64 -0.12 -13.16
CA PRO A 72 -0.24 -1.06 -12.47
C PRO A 72 -0.65 -0.58 -11.08
N MET A 73 0.29 0.00 -10.33
CA MET A 73 0.02 0.54 -9.00
C MET A 73 -0.92 1.74 -9.05
N LEU A 74 -0.71 2.67 -9.98
CA LEU A 74 -1.63 3.80 -10.21
C LEU A 74 -3.04 3.30 -10.57
N LYS A 75 -3.16 2.30 -11.45
CA LYS A 75 -4.45 1.70 -11.78
C LYS A 75 -5.10 1.03 -10.56
N GLY A 76 -4.31 0.36 -9.73
CA GLY A 76 -4.78 -0.23 -8.48
C GLY A 76 -5.31 0.84 -7.52
N ILE A 77 -4.61 1.97 -7.38
CA ILE A 77 -5.05 3.13 -6.60
C ILE A 77 -6.39 3.66 -7.13
N ASP A 78 -6.53 3.80 -8.45
CA ASP A 78 -7.77 4.30 -9.04
C ASP A 78 -8.96 3.37 -8.75
N VAL A 79 -8.77 2.05 -8.90
CA VAL A 79 -9.79 1.04 -8.56
C VAL A 79 -10.13 1.09 -7.08
N LEU A 80 -9.13 1.28 -6.23
CA LEU A 80 -9.32 1.39 -4.79
C LEU A 80 -10.18 2.61 -4.45
N MET A 81 -9.85 3.78 -4.99
CA MET A 81 -10.58 5.02 -4.76
C MET A 81 -12.04 4.94 -5.26
N GLN A 82 -12.32 4.15 -6.30
CA GLN A 82 -13.68 3.89 -6.79
C GLN A 82 -14.51 2.99 -5.86
N ARG A 83 -13.88 2.12 -5.06
CA ARG A 83 -14.56 1.19 -4.15
C ARG A 83 -14.90 1.82 -2.81
N LEU A 84 -14.24 2.93 -2.47
CA LEU A 84 -14.58 3.67 -1.26
C LEU A 84 -15.96 4.30 -1.44
N PRO A 85 -16.86 4.17 -0.45
CA PRO A 85 -18.11 4.91 -0.48
C PRO A 85 -17.75 6.39 -0.64
N SER A 86 -18.31 7.03 -1.66
CA SER A 86 -18.08 8.43 -1.97
C SER A 86 -18.21 9.24 -0.69
N LEU A 87 -17.14 9.94 -0.30
CA LEU A 87 -17.17 10.99 0.72
C LEU A 87 -18.33 11.96 0.48
#